data_AF-A0A846E1U5-F1
#
_entry.id   AF-A0A846E1U5-F1
#
_cell.length_a   1.000
_cell.length_b   1.000
_cell.length_c   1.000
_cell.angle_alpha   90.00
_cell.angle_beta   90.00
_cell.angle_gamma   90.00
#
_symmetry.space_group_name_H-M   'P 1'
#
loop_
_entity.id
_entity.type
_entity.pdbx_description
1 polymer ?
#
loop_
_entity_poly.entity_id
_entity_poly.type
_entity_poly.pdbx_seq_one_letter_code
_entity_poly.pdbx_strand_id
1 'polypeptide(L)'
;GPYDLSQSLGIPGQVGDRRVIDLMQSAVKTIRNAGKAAGTFANNTETAQGWIDAGVQYLGLGVDVGIFRKACESLVKAVGR
;
A
#
# COMPACT_ATOMS: atom_id res chain seq x y z
N GLY A 1 5.08 7.36 -0.50
CA GLY A 1 3.94 6.40 -0.37
C GLY A 1 3.55 6.26 1.10
N PRO A 2 2.70 5.29 1.47
CA PRO A 2 2.22 5.15 2.86
C PRO A 2 3.35 4.92 3.86
N TYR A 3 4.39 4.17 3.48
CA TYR A 3 5.56 3.91 4.34
C TYR A 3 6.39 5.17 4.59
N ASP A 4 6.78 5.92 3.54
CA ASP A 4 7.52 7.18 3.73
C ASP A 4 6.71 8.22 4.50
N LEU A 5 5.39 8.29 4.24
CA LEU A 5 4.52 9.19 4.97
C LEU A 5 4.48 8.84 6.46
N SER A 6 4.41 7.55 6.80
CA SER A 6 4.47 7.10 8.20
C SER A 6 5.80 7.51 8.87
N GLN A 7 6.92 7.48 8.13
CA GLN A 7 8.21 7.95 8.61
C GLN A 7 8.19 9.47 8.86
N SER A 8 7.67 10.26 7.91
CA SER A 8 7.54 11.72 8.05
C SER A 8 6.63 12.14 9.21
N LEU A 9 5.68 11.30 9.62
CA LEU A 9 4.79 11.52 10.76
C LEU A 9 5.36 11.04 12.11
N GLY A 10 6.59 10.50 12.12
CA GLY A 10 7.23 9.98 13.34
C GLY A 10 6.67 8.64 13.82
N ILE A 11 5.96 7.89 12.96
CA ILE A 11 5.36 6.58 13.26
C ILE A 11 5.78 5.53 12.21
N PRO A 12 7.08 5.22 12.15
CA PRO A 12 7.66 4.39 11.09
C PRO A 12 6.96 3.03 10.98
N GLY A 13 6.44 2.73 9.78
CA GLY A 13 5.81 1.44 9.47
C GLY A 13 4.34 1.32 9.91
N GLN A 14 3.79 2.27 10.66
CA GLN A 14 2.40 2.28 11.09
C GLN A 14 1.47 2.80 9.99
N VAL A 15 1.47 2.12 8.84
CA VAL A 15 0.72 2.54 7.64
C VAL A 15 -0.81 2.51 7.80
N GLY A 16 -1.31 1.78 8.80
CA GLY A 16 -2.73 1.74 9.17
C GLY A 16 -3.15 2.80 10.20
N ASP A 17 -2.23 3.65 10.67
CA ASP A 17 -2.56 4.76 11.57
C ASP A 17 -3.47 5.77 10.84
N ARG A 18 -4.50 6.26 11.54
CA ARG A 18 -5.48 7.23 11.03
C ARG A 18 -4.79 8.44 10.38
N ARG A 19 -3.70 8.94 10.98
CA ARG A 19 -2.95 10.10 10.44
C ARG A 19 -2.38 9.83 9.05
N VAL A 20 -1.91 8.60 8.79
CA VAL A 20 -1.42 8.20 7.47
C VAL A 20 -2.59 8.09 6.49
N ILE A 21 -3.66 7.38 6.89
CA ILE A 21 -4.83 7.13 6.03
C ILE A 21 -5.51 8.44 5.62
N ASP A 22 -5.78 9.33 6.57
CA ASP A 22 -6.50 10.58 6.32
C ASP A 22 -5.69 11.52 5.40
N LEU A 23 -4.37 11.61 5.62
CA LEU A 23 -3.49 12.38 4.74
C LEU A 23 -3.39 11.79 3.33
N MET A 24 -3.31 10.46 3.21
CA MET A 24 -3.34 9.79 1.91
C MET A 24 -4.66 10.09 1.17
N GLN A 25 -5.81 9.98 1.85
CA GLN A 25 -7.11 10.27 1.24
C GLN A 25 -7.23 11.74 0.82
N SER A 26 -6.75 12.68 1.64
CA SER A 26 -6.70 14.11 1.31
C SER A 26 -5.82 14.38 0.09
N ALA A 27 -4.66 13.72 0.01
CA ALA A 27 -3.76 13.81 -1.15
C ALA A 27 -4.42 13.26 -2.42
N VAL A 28 -5.09 12.10 -2.34
CA VAL A 28 -5.84 11.53 -3.46
C VAL A 28 -6.89 12.52 -3.95
N LYS A 29 -7.74 13.04 -3.06
CA LYS A 29 -8.75 14.06 -3.40
C LYS A 29 -8.13 15.27 -4.11
N THR A 30 -7.03 15.79 -3.59
CA THR A 30 -6.32 16.94 -4.17
C THR A 30 -5.81 16.64 -5.58
N ILE A 31 -5.17 15.50 -5.79
CA ILE A 31 -4.63 15.06 -7.09
C ILE A 31 -5.76 14.86 -8.11
N ARG A 32 -6.85 14.22 -7.69
CA ARG A 32 -8.03 13.96 -8.54
C ARG A 32 -8.74 15.25 -8.94
N ASN A 33 -8.91 16.19 -8.00
CA ASN A 33 -9.49 17.51 -8.28
C ASN A 33 -8.66 18.32 -9.29
N ALA A 34 -7.35 18.08 -9.34
CA ALA A 34 -6.46 18.67 -10.35
C ALA A 34 -6.50 17.95 -11.71
N GLY A 35 -7.41 16.98 -11.90
CA GLY A 35 -7.54 16.20 -13.14
C GLY A 35 -6.43 15.17 -13.35
N LYS A 36 -5.60 14.89 -12.33
CA LYS A 36 -4.45 13.98 -12.43
C LYS A 36 -4.78 12.59 -11.88
N ALA A 37 -4.03 11.59 -12.31
CA ALA A 37 -4.13 10.23 -11.77
C ALA A 37 -3.39 10.13 -10.43
N ALA A 38 -4.09 9.68 -9.39
CA ALA A 38 -3.48 9.38 -8.10
C ALA A 38 -2.96 7.94 -8.10
N GLY A 39 -1.79 7.74 -7.51
CA GLY A 39 -1.15 6.44 -7.41
C GLY A 39 -0.56 6.15 -6.03
N THR A 40 -0.57 4.87 -5.64
CA THR A 40 0.03 4.41 -4.38
C THR A 40 0.41 2.92 -4.45
N PHE A 41 0.80 2.34 -3.32
CA PHE A 41 1.18 0.95 -3.13
C PHE A 41 0.25 0.24 -2.14
N ALA A 42 -0.06 -1.03 -2.40
CA ALA A 42 -0.74 -1.92 -1.47
C ALA A 42 -0.03 -3.28 -1.40
N ASN A 43 0.16 -3.81 -0.18
CA ASN A 43 0.80 -5.11 0.02
C ASN A 43 -0.19 -6.30 0.06
N ASN A 44 -1.48 -5.99 0.22
CA ASN A 44 -2.56 -6.96 0.35
C ASN A 44 -3.85 -6.42 -0.29
N THR A 45 -4.81 -7.31 -0.48
CA THR A 45 -6.09 -7.04 -1.17
C THR A 45 -6.98 -6.06 -0.42
N GLU A 46 -7.02 -6.11 0.91
CA GLU A 46 -7.84 -5.21 1.73
C GLU A 46 -7.38 -3.76 1.58
N THR A 47 -6.06 -3.52 1.72
CA THR A 47 -5.46 -2.21 1.52
C THR A 47 -5.63 -1.72 0.08
N ALA A 48 -5.52 -2.63 -0.90
CA ALA A 48 -5.73 -2.32 -2.30
C ALA A 48 -7.16 -1.83 -2.55
N GLN A 49 -8.15 -2.56 -2.03
CA GLN A 49 -9.55 -2.19 -2.18
C GLN A 49 -9.84 -0.84 -1.52
N GLY A 50 -9.32 -0.61 -0.31
CA GLY A 50 -9.47 0.69 0.36
C GLY A 50 -8.92 1.87 -0.45
N TRP A 51 -7.81 1.67 -1.18
CA TRP A 51 -7.27 2.70 -2.06
C TRP A 51 -8.07 2.88 -3.36
N ILE A 52 -8.59 1.80 -3.92
CA ILE A 52 -9.51 1.85 -5.07
C ILE A 52 -10.75 2.66 -4.70
N ASP A 53 -11.36 2.36 -3.56
CA ASP A 53 -12.56 3.04 -3.05
C ASP A 53 -12.29 4.52 -2.75
N ALA A 54 -11.05 4.86 -2.35
CA ALA A 54 -10.61 6.24 -2.14
C ALA A 54 -10.34 7.01 -3.45
N GLY A 55 -10.40 6.37 -4.62
CA GLY A 55 -10.25 7.01 -5.93
C GLY A 55 -8.84 6.97 -6.53
N VAL A 56 -7.96 6.11 -6.03
CA VAL A 56 -6.66 5.80 -6.66
C VAL A 56 -6.86 5.07 -7.98
N GLN A 57 -6.08 5.40 -9.01
CA GLN A 57 -6.19 4.75 -10.33
C GLN A 57 -4.95 3.97 -10.76
N TYR A 58 -3.80 4.26 -10.14
CA TYR A 58 -2.56 3.53 -10.38
C TYR A 58 -2.07 2.89 -9.09
N LEU A 59 -2.11 1.55 -9.02
CA LEU A 59 -1.79 0.83 -7.80
C LEU A 59 -0.64 -0.15 -8.02
N GLY A 60 0.47 0.06 -7.32
CA GLY A 60 1.51 -0.95 -7.18
C GLY A 60 1.03 -2.06 -6.25
N LEU A 61 0.78 -3.25 -6.80
CA LEU A 61 0.27 -4.42 -6.08
C LEU A 61 1.40 -5.39 -5.74
N GLY A 62 1.89 -5.32 -4.50
CA GLY A 62 2.99 -6.16 -4.04
C GLY A 62 4.33 -5.83 -4.74
N VAL A 63 5.36 -6.60 -4.38
CA VAL A 63 6.71 -6.49 -4.93
C VAL A 63 7.23 -7.87 -5.29
N ASP A 64 8.06 -7.94 -6.31
CA ASP A 64 8.71 -9.16 -6.82
C ASP A 64 9.41 -9.96 -5.72
N VAL A 65 10.21 -9.32 -4.87
CA VAL A 65 10.91 -9.97 -3.75
C VAL A 65 9.91 -10.56 -2.75
N GLY A 66 8.78 -9.89 -2.54
CA GLY A 66 7.71 -10.36 -1.65
C GLY A 66 6.98 -11.56 -2.24
N ILE A 67 6.74 -11.57 -3.55
CA ILE A 67 6.16 -12.71 -4.27
C ILE A 67 7.12 -13.90 -4.24
N PHE A 68 8.40 -13.67 -4.56
CA PHE A 68 9.44 -14.68 -4.56
C PHE A 68 9.61 -15.31 -3.17
N ARG A 69 9.71 -14.48 -2.12
CA ARG A 69 9.78 -14.94 -0.73
C ARG A 69 8.60 -15.86 -0.38
N LYS A 70 7.37 -15.44 -0.66
CA LYS A 70 6.16 -16.24 -0.37
C LYS A 70 6.17 -17.58 -1.13
N ALA A 71 6.63 -17.58 -2.38
CA ALA A 71 6.77 -18.81 -3.16
C ALA A 71 7.80 -19.76 -2.54
N CYS A 72 8.98 -19.26 -2.14
CA CYS A 72 10.00 -20.06 -1.45
C CYS A 72 9.49 -20.61 -0.10
N GLU A 73 8.87 -19.78 0.73
CA GLU A 73 8.26 -20.20 2.00
C GLU A 73 7.24 -21.31 1.78
N SER A 74 6.44 -21.22 0.72
CA SER A 74 5.43 -22.23 0.37
C SER A 74 6.07 -23.57 -0.03
N LEU A 75 7.16 -23.56 -0.81
CA LEU A 75 7.89 -24.77 -1.20
C LEU A 75 8.53 -25.48 0.01
N VAL A 76 9.14 -24.71 0.92
CA VAL A 76 9.75 -25.26 2.15
C VAL A 76 8.68 -25.90 3.04
N LYS A 77 7.55 -25.21 3.25
CA LYS A 77 6.42 -25.72 4.02
C LYS A 77 5.83 -27.00 3.43
N ALA A 78 5.79 -27.11 2.09
CA ALA A 78 5.25 -28.29 1.40
C ALA A 78 6.07 -29.57 1.64
N VAL A 79 7.36 -29.44 1.96
CA VAL A 79 8.23 -30.59 2.31
C VAL A 79 8.35 -30.81 3.82
N GLY A 80 7.49 -30.18 4.62
CA GLY A 80 7.43 -30.36 6.07
C GLY A 80 8.61 -29.74 6.84
N ARG A 81 9.23 -28.71 6.27
CA ARG A 81 10.25 -27.89 6.95
C ARG A 81 9.77 -26.47 7.17
#